data_AF-A0A259MF40-F1
#
_entry.id   AF-A0A259MF40-F1
#
_cell.length_a   1.000
_cell.length_b   1.000
_cell.length_c   1.000
_cell.angle_alpha   90.00
_cell.angle_beta   90.00
_cell.angle_gamma   90.00
#
_symmetry.space_group_name_H-M   'P 1'
#
loop_
_entity.id
_entity.type
_entity.pdbx_description
1 polymer ?
#
loop_
_entity_poly.entity_id
_entity_poly.type
_entity_poly.pdbx_seq_one_letter_code
_entity_poly.pdbx_strand_id
1 'polypeptide(L)'
;MADEQTRNLMLSKYYCTERALEVKADLARLQAEGNELKSELDSTTDVARQTVIRQRRSYLKRRNDELKVEREALARELQTALDALKSLAPSLGAKKKRRPGWSIGPNS
;
A
#
# COMPACT_ATOMS: atom_id res chain seq x y z
N MET A 1 -2.73 -12.32 23.16
CA MET A 1 -3.60 -11.30 22.52
C MET A 1 -2.79 -10.15 21.92
N ALA A 2 -1.89 -9.47 22.66
CA ALA A 2 -1.04 -8.41 22.08
C ALA A 2 -0.10 -8.88 20.95
N ASP A 3 0.40 -10.12 21.04
CA ASP A 3 1.31 -10.70 20.04
C ASP A 3 0.61 -10.99 18.70
N GLU A 4 -0.65 -11.43 18.77
CA GLU A 4 -1.47 -11.71 17.58
C GLU A 4 -1.89 -10.43 16.87
N GLN A 5 -2.30 -9.40 17.63
CA GLN A 5 -2.59 -8.08 17.09
C GLN A 5 -1.35 -7.47 16.40
N THR A 6 -0.18 -7.56 17.02
CA THR A 6 1.08 -7.08 16.44
C THR A 6 1.42 -7.83 15.15
N ARG A 7 1.24 -9.16 15.12
CA ARG A 7 1.42 -9.97 13.92
C ARG A 7 0.48 -9.54 12.79
N ASN A 8 -0.80 -9.32 13.09
CA ASN A 8 -1.79 -8.90 12.09
C ASN A 8 -1.45 -7.53 11.50
N LEU A 9 -1.01 -6.59 12.32
CA LEU A 9 -0.57 -5.27 11.85
C LEU A 9 0.69 -5.35 10.96
N MET A 10 1.63 -6.22 11.30
CA MET A 10 2.82 -6.47 10.46
C MET A 10 2.45 -7.10 9.12
N LEU A 11 1.49 -8.03 9.10
CA LEU A 11 0.97 -8.63 7.87
C LEU A 11 0.26 -7.60 6.99
N SER A 12 -0.62 -6.78 7.58
CA SER A 12 -1.30 -5.69 6.86
C SER A 12 -0.28 -4.69 6.29
N LYS A 13 0.72 -4.26 7.08
CA LYS A 13 1.82 -3.41 6.59
C LYS A 13 2.53 -4.02 5.37
N TYR A 14 2.91 -5.29 5.45
CA TYR A 14 3.57 -5.99 4.35
C TYR A 14 2.68 -6.03 3.10
N TYR A 15 1.44 -6.49 3.26
CA TYR A 15 0.46 -6.55 2.18
C TYR A 15 0.25 -5.19 1.51
N CYS A 16 -0.01 -4.13 2.28
CA CYS A 16 -0.24 -2.79 1.71
C CYS A 16 0.99 -2.26 0.97
N THR A 17 2.20 -2.60 1.43
CA THR A 17 3.45 -2.16 0.78
C THR A 17 3.61 -2.85 -0.58
N GLU A 18 3.51 -4.18 -0.62
CA GLU A 18 3.63 -4.95 -1.86
C GLU A 18 2.53 -4.56 -2.86
N ARG A 19 1.28 -4.51 -2.41
CA ARG A 19 0.15 -4.17 -3.27
C ARG A 19 0.25 -2.74 -3.81
N ALA A 20 0.78 -1.79 -3.03
CA ALA A 20 0.99 -0.43 -3.52
C ALA A 20 2.05 -0.36 -4.64
N LEU A 21 3.07 -1.23 -4.62
CA LEU A 21 4.06 -1.33 -5.70
C LEU A 21 3.43 -1.91 -6.97
N GLU A 22 2.62 -2.96 -6.84
CA GLU A 22 1.87 -3.54 -7.97
C GLU A 22 0.92 -2.52 -8.60
N VAL A 23 0.12 -1.85 -7.79
CA VAL A 23 -0.82 -0.81 -8.27
C VAL A 23 -0.06 0.33 -8.96
N LYS A 24 1.11 0.74 -8.45
CA LYS A 24 1.95 1.74 -9.10
C LYS A 24 2.45 1.26 -10.47
N ALA A 25 2.87 0.00 -10.58
CA ALA A 25 3.31 -0.58 -11.85
C ALA A 25 2.15 -0.66 -12.86
N ASP A 26 0.96 -1.07 -12.42
CA ASP A 26 -0.24 -1.10 -13.25
C ASP A 26 -0.65 0.29 -13.74
N LEU A 27 -0.61 1.31 -12.87
CA LEU A 27 -0.89 2.70 -13.26
C LEU A 27 0.09 3.19 -14.35
N ALA A 28 1.38 2.85 -14.24
CA ALA A 28 2.38 3.20 -15.24
C ALA A 28 2.13 2.49 -16.58
N ARG A 29 1.79 1.19 -16.54
CA ARG A 29 1.44 0.40 -17.72
C ARG A 29 0.22 0.96 -18.45
N LEU A 30 -0.86 1.25 -17.71
CA LEU A 30 -2.09 1.83 -18.28
C LEU A 30 -1.83 3.23 -18.87
N GLN A 31 -0.96 4.01 -18.26
CA GLN A 31 -0.56 5.31 -18.80
C GLN A 31 0.20 5.17 -20.13
N ALA A 32 1.14 4.23 -20.22
CA ALA A 32 1.86 3.93 -21.45
C ALA A 32 0.90 3.48 -22.56
N GLU A 33 0.04 2.49 -22.28
CA GLU A 33 -0.97 1.98 -23.23
C GLU A 33 -1.94 3.10 -23.67
N GLY A 34 -2.34 3.97 -22.74
CA GLY A 34 -3.18 5.13 -23.05
C GLY A 34 -2.52 6.13 -24.00
N ASN A 35 -1.20 6.33 -23.87
CA ASN A 35 -0.41 7.21 -24.75
C ASN A 35 -0.22 6.59 -26.14
N GLU A 36 0.01 5.28 -26.22
CA GLU A 36 0.08 4.55 -27.48
C GLU A 36 -1.24 4.64 -28.24
N LEU A 37 -2.36 4.35 -27.58
CA LEU A 37 -3.69 4.46 -28.18
C LEU A 37 -4.05 5.89 -28.59
N LYS A 38 -3.55 6.89 -27.86
CA LYS A 38 -3.73 8.29 -28.27
C LYS A 38 -2.96 8.58 -29.56
N SER A 39 -1.70 8.15 -29.64
CA SER A 39 -0.86 8.31 -30.83
C SER A 39 -1.46 7.57 -32.03
N GLU A 40 -1.98 6.36 -31.82
CA GLU A 40 -2.69 5.59 -32.85
C GLU A 40 -3.94 6.34 -33.33
N LEU A 41 -4.75 6.87 -32.40
CA LEU A 41 -5.95 7.63 -32.74
C LEU A 41 -5.64 8.88 -33.57
N ASP A 42 -4.56 9.58 -33.24
CA ASP A 42 -4.14 10.81 -33.93
C ASP A 42 -3.61 10.52 -35.34
N SER A 43 -3.09 9.30 -35.58
CA SER A 43 -2.53 8.87 -36.87
C SER A 43 -3.51 8.15 -37.80
N THR A 44 -4.54 7.50 -37.25
CA THR A 44 -5.44 6.64 -38.03
C THR A 44 -6.62 7.41 -38.63
N THR A 45 -6.91 7.18 -39.91
CA THR A 45 -8.08 7.75 -40.62
C THR A 45 -9.26 6.79 -40.68
N ASP A 46 -9.09 5.53 -40.26
CA ASP A 46 -10.15 4.53 -40.25
C ASP A 46 -11.12 4.79 -39.08
N VAL A 47 -12.35 5.18 -39.41
CA VAL A 47 -13.41 5.50 -38.44
C VAL A 47 -13.79 4.30 -37.55
N ALA A 48 -13.76 3.08 -38.10
CA ALA A 48 -14.04 1.87 -37.32
C ALA A 48 -12.92 1.64 -36.30
N ARG A 49 -11.66 1.77 -36.72
CA ARG A 49 -10.49 1.71 -35.84
C ARG A 49 -10.54 2.79 -34.76
N GLN A 50 -10.83 4.04 -35.12
CA GLN A 50 -10.96 5.15 -34.16
C GLN A 50 -12.01 4.84 -33.08
N THR A 51 -13.13 4.23 -33.45
CA THR A 51 -14.20 3.86 -32.51
C THR A 51 -13.73 2.83 -31.49
N VAL A 52 -13.05 1.77 -31.94
CA VAL A 52 -12.46 0.74 -31.06
C VAL A 52 -11.42 1.34 -30.12
N ILE A 53 -10.54 2.20 -30.62
CA ILE A 53 -9.53 2.88 -29.81
C ILE A 53 -10.18 3.74 -28.71
N ARG A 54 -11.22 4.51 -29.04
CA ARG A 54 -11.94 5.35 -28.05
C ARG A 54 -12.61 4.52 -26.96
N GLN A 55 -13.18 3.36 -27.31
CA GLN A 55 -13.76 2.42 -26.35
C GLN A 55 -12.68 1.87 -25.41
N ARG A 56 -11.55 1.41 -25.96
CA ARG A 56 -10.43 0.91 -25.16
C ARG A 56 -9.87 1.98 -24.23
N ARG A 57 -9.66 3.21 -24.72
CA ARG A 57 -9.23 4.35 -23.88
C ARG A 57 -10.21 4.66 -22.74
N SER A 58 -11.51 4.53 -22.99
CA SER A 58 -12.53 4.72 -21.96
C SER A 58 -12.46 3.64 -20.87
N TYR A 59 -12.23 2.39 -21.27
CA TYR A 59 -11.99 1.29 -20.33
C TYR A 59 -10.71 1.51 -19.50
N LEU A 60 -9.59 1.83 -20.16
CA LEU A 60 -8.33 2.09 -19.46
C LEU A 60 -8.44 3.27 -18.49
N LYS A 61 -9.20 4.31 -18.85
CA LYS A 61 -9.47 5.44 -17.95
C LYS A 61 -10.22 4.98 -16.70
N ARG A 62 -11.30 4.21 -16.84
CA ARG A 62 -12.04 3.66 -15.69
C ARG A 62 -11.13 2.82 -14.80
N ARG A 63 -10.33 1.93 -15.40
CA ARG A 63 -9.38 1.10 -14.65
C ARG A 63 -8.30 1.93 -13.94
N ASN A 64 -7.82 2.99 -14.57
CA ASN A 64 -6.85 3.91 -13.96
C ASN A 64 -7.45 4.62 -12.74
N ASP A 65 -8.71 5.05 -12.83
CA ASP A 65 -9.42 5.71 -11.73
C ASP A 65 -9.68 4.73 -10.57
N GLU A 66 -10.07 3.48 -10.87
CA GLU A 66 -10.19 2.40 -9.85
C GLU A 66 -8.87 2.17 -9.10
N LEU A 67 -7.75 2.08 -9.84
CA LEU A 67 -6.43 1.84 -9.25
C LEU A 67 -5.93 3.03 -8.44
N LYS A 68 -6.30 4.26 -8.78
CA LYS A 68 -6.01 5.43 -7.93
C LYS A 68 -6.75 5.35 -6.60
N VAL A 69 -8.04 5.00 -6.64
CA VAL A 69 -8.84 4.79 -5.42
C VAL A 69 -8.24 3.66 -4.58
N GLU A 70 -7.85 2.53 -5.20
CA GLU A 70 -7.19 1.42 -4.52
C GLU A 70 -5.87 1.88 -3.87
N ARG A 71 -5.04 2.63 -4.60
CA ARG A 71 -3.79 3.19 -4.05
C ARG A 71 -4.02 4.08 -2.84
N GLU A 72 -5.04 4.94 -2.88
CA GLU A 72 -5.40 5.80 -1.75
C GLU A 72 -5.88 4.99 -0.55
N ALA A 73 -6.68 3.94 -0.78
CA ALA A 73 -7.13 3.04 0.28
C ALA A 73 -5.95 2.31 0.93
N LEU A 74 -5.03 1.75 0.14
CA LEU A 74 -3.82 1.09 0.63
C LEU A 74 -2.93 2.04 1.43
N ALA A 75 -2.81 3.30 1.01
CA ALA A 75 -2.04 4.31 1.73
C ALA A 75 -2.66 4.61 3.12
N ARG A 76 -3.99 4.72 3.21
CA ARG A 76 -4.69 4.92 4.49
C ARG A 76 -4.56 3.71 5.40
N GLU A 77 -4.70 2.50 4.86
CA GLU A 77 -4.54 1.26 5.62
C GLU A 77 -3.11 1.11 6.15
N LEU A 78 -2.11 1.35 5.30
CA LEU A 78 -0.70 1.32 5.70
C LEU A 78 -0.41 2.34 6.82
N GLN A 79 -0.91 3.56 6.68
CA GLN A 79 -0.75 4.59 7.71
C GLN A 79 -1.39 4.16 9.03
N THR A 80 -2.60 3.61 8.98
CA THR A 80 -3.31 3.09 10.15
C THR A 80 -2.52 1.96 10.83
N ALA A 81 -1.98 1.02 10.05
CA ALA A 81 -1.16 -0.06 10.58
C ALA A 81 0.13 0.44 11.23
N LEU A 82 0.80 1.42 10.61
CA LEU A 82 2.01 2.04 11.15
C LEU A 82 1.75 2.79 12.46
N ASP A 83 0.66 3.54 12.55
CA ASP A 83 0.32 4.29 13.76
C ASP A 83 -0.11 3.36 14.90
N ALA A 84 -0.83 2.28 14.60
CA ALA A 84 -1.15 1.23 15.57
C ALA A 84 0.11 0.49 16.07
N LEU A 85 1.09 0.22 15.20
CA LEU A 85 2.36 -0.38 15.62
C LEU A 85 3.18 0.56 16.52
N LYS A 86 3.20 1.85 16.21
CA LYS A 86 3.88 2.86 17.04
C LYS A 86 3.24 2.97 18.42
N SER A 87 1.92 2.91 18.53
CA SER A 87 1.21 2.99 19.81
C SER A 87 1.39 1.74 20.68
N LEU A 88 1.63 0.58 20.06
CA LEU A 88 1.95 -0.67 20.76
C LEU A 88 3.41 -0.76 21.24
N ALA A 89 4.35 -0.09 20.57
CA ALA A 89 5.78 -0.11 20.93
C ALA A 89 6.12 0.34 22.38
N PRO A 90 5.48 1.38 22.97
CA PRO A 90 5.69 1.74 24.38
C PRO A 90 5.30 0.63 25.37
N SER A 91 4.31 -0.21 25.02
CA SER A 91 3.79 -1.26 25.90
C SER A 91 4.71 -2.50 25.99
N LEU A 92 5.55 -2.71 24.97
CA LEU A 92 6.51 -3.81 24.89
C LEU A 92 7.83 -3.51 25.61
N GLY A 93 8.20 -2.23 25.75
CA GLY A 93 9.39 -1.79 26.50
C GLY A 93 9.22 -1.83 28.03
N ALA A 94 7.99 -1.84 28.54
CA ALA A 94 7.71 -1.77 29.98
C ALA A 94 7.85 -3.10 30.74
N LYS A 95 7.87 -4.26 30.04
CA LYS A 95 7.93 -5.57 30.70
C LYS A 95 9.34 -6.10 31.00
N LYS A 96 10.41 -5.36 30.67
CA LYS A 96 11.81 -5.82 30.86
C LYS A 96 12.54 -5.23 32.08
N LYS A 97 11.82 -4.62 33.04
CA LYS A 97 12.40 -4.13 34.30
C LYS A 97 11.69 -4.65 35.54
N ARG A 98 11.79 -5.96 35.80
CA ARG A 98 11.76 -6.48 37.16
C ARG A 98 12.79 -7.61 37.26
N ARG A 99 14.06 -7.25 37.48
CA ARG A 99 14.99 -8.15 38.18
C ARG A 99 14.82 -7.88 39.69
N PRO A 100 14.68 -8.90 40.53
CA PRO A 100 14.52 -8.72 41.96
C PRO A 100 15.83 -8.19 42.53
N GLY A 101 15.73 -7.18 43.40
CA GLY A 101 16.86 -6.56 44.07
C GLY A 101 17.64 -7.59 44.89
N TRP A 102 18.94 -7.70 44.62
CA TRP A 102 19.88 -8.26 45.56
C TRP A 102 20.48 -7.09 46.35
N SER A 103 19.93 -6.87 47.53
CA SER A 103 20.50 -5.99 48.55
C SER A 103 21.65 -6.75 49.21
N ILE A 104 22.89 -6.49 48.79
CA ILE A 104 24.07 -6.91 49.56
C ILE A 104 24.34 -5.77 50.54
N GLY A 105 23.95 -5.97 51.80
CA GLY A 105 24.33 -5.08 52.90
C GLY A 105 25.83 -5.20 53.20
N PRO A 106 26.49 -4.14 53.69
CA PRO A 106 27.88 -4.22 54.08
C PRO A 106 27.96 -4.92 55.45
N ASN A 107 28.79 -5.96 55.55
CA ASN A 107 29.11 -6.55 56.85
C ASN A 107 30.40 -5.91 57.37
N SER A 108 30.31 -5.42 58.61
CA SER A 108 31.36 -4.86 59.44
C SER A 108 32.49 -5.83 59.75
#